data_AF-J9FMY8-F1
#
_entry.id   AF-J9FMY8-F1
#
_cell.length_a   1.000
_cell.length_b   1.000
_cell.length_c   1.000
_cell.angle_alpha   90.00
_cell.angle_beta   90.00
_cell.angle_gamma   90.00
#
_symmetry.space_group_name_H-M   'P 1'
#
loop_
_entity.id
_entity.type
_entity.pdbx_description
1 polymer ?
#
loop_
_entity_poly.entity_id
_entity_poly.type
_entity_poly.pdbx_seq_one_letter_code
_entity_poly.pdbx_strand_id
1 'polypeptide(L)'
;KEIGCSPSTVTNELRRGTPPRKSNKGRKPGYSAKRGEAVYKANRKHSRRSHRISHCPGFLCWVVQQFKEHKWSLDACVGYARLHSLFSADEMVCTRTLYNEVWAGNLDLSVTELPEALKRKRHKESKPREYKKHYGKDIT
;
A
#
# COMPACT_ATOMS: atom_id res chain seq x y z
N LYS A 1 -9.06 -33.91 12.32
CA LYS A 1 -8.45 -32.74 13.03
C LYS A 1 -6.91 -32.85 12.97
N GLU A 2 -6.33 -33.06 11.79
CA GLU A 2 -4.89 -33.36 11.65
C GLU A 2 -4.03 -32.14 11.35
N ILE A 3 -4.63 -31.08 10.81
CA ILE A 3 -3.94 -29.83 10.51
C ILE A 3 -4.35 -28.88 11.63
N GLY A 4 -3.39 -28.39 12.43
CA GLY A 4 -3.62 -27.49 13.58
C GLY A 4 -4.22 -26.12 13.22
N CYS A 5 -4.78 -25.96 12.02
CA CYS A 5 -5.40 -24.76 11.51
C CYS A 5 -6.92 -24.77 11.73
N SER A 6 -7.53 -23.59 11.75
CA SER A 6 -8.99 -23.49 11.78
C SER A 6 -9.61 -24.07 10.50
N PRO A 7 -10.82 -24.67 10.57
CA PRO A 7 -11.53 -25.17 9.39
C PRO A 7 -11.76 -24.09 8.33
N SER A 8 -11.92 -22.83 8.74
CA SER A 8 -12.10 -21.70 7.83
C SER A 8 -10.82 -21.38 7.05
N THR A 9 -9.63 -21.46 7.66
CA THR A 9 -8.35 -21.26 6.97
C THR A 9 -8.14 -22.31 5.88
N VAL A 10 -8.41 -23.58 6.19
CA VAL A 10 -8.32 -24.68 5.22
C VAL A 10 -9.30 -24.49 4.07
N THR A 11 -10.56 -24.13 4.37
CA THR A 11 -11.59 -23.88 3.36
C THR A 11 -11.23 -22.70 2.44
N ASN A 12 -10.68 -21.62 3.01
CA ASN A 12 -10.25 -20.44 2.25
C ASN A 12 -9.05 -20.74 1.36
N GLU A 13 -8.11 -21.58 1.80
CA GLU A 13 -6.99 -22.03 0.98
C GLU A 13 -7.47 -22.93 -0.17
N LEU A 14 -8.30 -23.92 0.11
CA LEU A 14 -8.88 -24.78 -0.91
C LEU A 14 -9.66 -23.98 -1.97
N ARG A 15 -10.40 -22.94 -1.56
CA ARG A 15 -11.12 -22.05 -2.48
C ARG A 15 -10.17 -21.22 -3.36
N ARG A 16 -9.02 -20.79 -2.84
CA ARG A 16 -8.00 -20.05 -3.60
C ARG A 16 -7.25 -20.96 -4.57
N GLY A 17 -6.83 -22.14 -4.09
CA GLY A 17 -6.01 -23.10 -4.83
C GLY A 17 -6.76 -24.01 -5.80
N THR A 18 -8.08 -24.11 -5.70
CA THR A 18 -8.90 -24.97 -6.57
C THR A 18 -9.66 -24.12 -7.60
N PRO A 19 -9.44 -24.32 -8.91
CA PRO A 19 -10.21 -23.60 -9.93
C PRO A 19 -11.69 -23.98 -9.91
N PRO A 20 -12.61 -23.07 -10.26
CA PRO A 20 -13.99 -23.44 -10.51
C PRO A 20 -14.06 -24.42 -11.69
N ARG A 21 -14.97 -25.39 -11.61
CA ARG A 21 -15.19 -26.38 -12.67
C ARG A 21 -15.74 -25.67 -13.91
N LYS A 22 -15.02 -25.75 -15.02
CA LYS A 22 -15.37 -25.04 -16.26
C LYS A 22 -16.49 -25.72 -17.06
N SER A 23 -16.65 -27.04 -16.94
CA SER A 23 -17.69 -27.79 -17.64
C SER A 23 -18.08 -29.06 -16.87
N ASN A 24 -19.26 -29.62 -17.17
CA ASN A 24 -19.72 -30.83 -16.49
C ASN A 24 -19.04 -32.12 -17.01
N LYS A 25 -18.25 -32.02 -18.09
CA LYS A 25 -17.47 -33.12 -18.68
C LYS A 25 -15.99 -33.01 -18.28
N GLY A 26 -15.35 -34.14 -17.98
CA GLY A 26 -13.92 -34.20 -17.68
C GLY A 26 -13.53 -34.13 -16.20
N ARG A 27 -12.22 -34.13 -15.95
CA ARG A 27 -11.60 -34.29 -14.61
C ARG A 27 -12.00 -33.16 -13.67
N LYS A 28 -12.30 -33.51 -12.41
CA LYS A 28 -12.54 -32.51 -11.36
C LYS A 28 -11.28 -31.67 -11.14
N PRO A 29 -11.38 -30.34 -11.01
CA PRO A 29 -10.23 -29.50 -10.71
C PRO A 29 -9.58 -29.96 -9.39
N GLY A 30 -8.27 -30.19 -9.44
CA GLY A 30 -7.48 -30.50 -8.25
C GLY A 30 -7.02 -29.23 -7.54
N TYR A 31 -6.65 -29.37 -6.28
CA TYR A 31 -5.97 -28.32 -5.53
C TYR A 31 -4.57 -28.07 -6.12
N SER A 32 -4.20 -26.79 -6.24
CA SER A 32 -2.86 -26.37 -6.62
C SER A 32 -2.36 -25.27 -5.66
N ALA A 33 -1.30 -25.57 -4.91
CA ALA A 33 -0.68 -24.63 -3.98
C ALA A 33 -0.14 -23.39 -4.71
N LYS A 34 0.51 -23.58 -5.87
CA LYS A 34 1.01 -22.48 -6.71
C LYS A 34 -0.11 -21.50 -7.11
N ARG A 35 -1.30 -22.03 -7.40
CA ARG A 35 -2.49 -21.21 -7.69
C ARG A 35 -2.97 -20.48 -6.43
N GLY A 36 -3.07 -21.18 -5.31
CA GLY A 36 -3.50 -20.60 -4.03
C GLY A 36 -2.62 -19.43 -3.61
N GLU A 37 -1.31 -19.60 -3.69
CA GLU A 37 -0.31 -18.57 -3.43
C GLU A 37 -0.42 -17.39 -4.41
N ALA A 38 -0.59 -17.65 -5.70
CA ALA A 38 -0.75 -16.60 -6.70
C ALA A 38 -2.01 -15.75 -6.45
N VAL A 39 -3.14 -16.38 -6.12
CA VAL A 39 -4.38 -15.70 -5.75
C VAL A 39 -4.21 -14.92 -4.45
N TYR A 40 -3.54 -15.48 -3.45
CA TYR A 40 -3.23 -14.79 -2.20
C TYR A 40 -2.38 -13.53 -2.45
N LYS A 41 -1.29 -13.65 -3.22
CA LYS A 41 -0.41 -12.52 -3.57
C LYS A 41 -1.18 -11.44 -4.34
N ALA A 42 -2.07 -11.81 -5.26
CA ALA A 42 -2.92 -10.88 -5.98
C ALA A 42 -3.89 -10.13 -5.05
N ASN A 43 -4.60 -10.86 -4.17
CA ASN A 43 -5.52 -10.25 -3.20
C ASN A 43 -4.76 -9.37 -2.19
N ARG A 44 -3.54 -9.76 -1.81
CA ARG A 44 -2.73 -9.01 -0.85
C ARG A 44 -2.35 -7.62 -1.34
N LYS A 45 -2.18 -7.44 -2.66
CA LYS A 45 -1.96 -6.12 -3.28
C LYS A 45 -3.14 -5.16 -3.04
N HIS A 46 -4.37 -5.68 -3.05
CA HIS A 46 -5.61 -4.90 -2.89
C HIS A 46 -6.05 -4.76 -1.43
N SER A 47 -5.48 -5.56 -0.51
CA SER A 47 -5.83 -5.54 0.92
C SER A 47 -5.36 -4.26 1.64
N ARG A 48 -4.50 -3.45 1.02
CA ARG A 48 -3.97 -2.21 1.60
C ARG A 48 -4.82 -1.03 1.14
N ARG A 49 -5.02 -0.06 2.03
CA ARG A 49 -5.67 1.21 1.66
C ARG A 49 -4.83 1.91 0.60
N SER A 50 -5.46 2.37 -0.48
CA SER A 50 -4.79 3.19 -1.49
C SER A 50 -4.22 4.46 -0.84
N HIS A 51 -3.08 4.93 -1.35
CA HIS A 51 -2.47 6.15 -0.88
C HIS A 51 -3.38 7.36 -1.14
N ARG A 52 -3.44 8.32 -0.22
CA ARG A 52 -4.30 9.51 -0.39
C ARG A 52 -3.86 10.34 -1.59
N ILE A 53 -2.56 10.36 -1.88
CA ILE A 53 -1.98 11.06 -3.04
C ILE A 53 -2.58 10.65 -4.38
N SER A 54 -3.09 9.42 -4.52
CA SER A 54 -3.73 8.97 -5.76
C SER A 54 -5.01 9.76 -6.10
N HIS A 55 -5.62 10.40 -5.10
CA HIS A 55 -6.83 11.21 -5.26
C HIS A 55 -6.52 12.71 -5.41
N CYS A 56 -5.24 13.10 -5.29
CA CYS A 56 -4.81 14.50 -5.27
C CYS A 56 -3.77 14.82 -6.38
N PRO A 57 -4.00 14.45 -7.66
CA PRO A 57 -2.98 14.62 -8.70
C PRO A 57 -2.65 16.09 -9.01
N GLY A 58 -3.65 16.98 -8.99
CA GLY A 58 -3.45 18.40 -9.28
C GLY A 58 -2.55 19.09 -8.25
N PHE A 59 -2.80 18.82 -6.97
CA PHE A 59 -1.97 19.34 -5.88
C PHE A 59 -0.52 18.82 -5.98
N LEU A 60 -0.32 17.53 -6.27
CA LEU A 60 1.03 16.98 -6.41
C LEU A 60 1.80 17.58 -7.58
N CYS A 61 1.15 17.74 -8.74
CA CYS A 61 1.77 18.36 -9.91
C CYS A 61 2.25 19.78 -9.57
N TRP A 62 1.38 20.56 -8.92
CA TRP A 62 1.72 21.91 -8.48
C TRP A 62 2.89 21.92 -7.48
N VAL A 63 2.88 21.03 -6.47
CA VAL A 63 3.98 20.93 -5.49
C VAL A 63 5.31 20.62 -6.17
N VAL A 64 5.32 19.69 -7.14
CA VAL A 64 6.54 19.33 -7.90
C VAL A 64 7.01 20.52 -8.73
N GLN A 65 6.11 21.26 -9.36
CA GLN A 65 6.44 22.46 -10.12
C GLN A 65 7.07 23.54 -9.22
N GLN A 66 6.43 23.85 -8.08
CA GLN A 66 6.95 24.84 -7.12
C GLN A 66 8.31 24.42 -6.54
N PHE A 67 8.51 23.12 -6.31
CA PHE A 67 9.80 22.58 -5.88
C PHE A 67 10.88 22.75 -6.94
N LYS A 68 10.57 22.48 -8.22
CA LYS A 68 11.53 22.57 -9.33
C LYS A 68 11.88 24.03 -9.68
N GLU A 69 10.88 24.90 -9.78
CA GLU A 69 11.04 26.31 -10.21
C GLU A 69 11.54 27.22 -9.08
N HIS A 70 10.92 27.13 -7.90
CA HIS A 70 11.17 28.08 -6.80
C HIS A 70 12.00 27.50 -5.64
N LYS A 71 12.37 26.21 -5.69
CA LYS A 71 13.10 25.50 -4.63
C LYS A 71 12.42 25.60 -3.26
N TRP A 72 11.10 25.70 -3.25
CA TRP A 72 10.31 25.74 -2.01
C TRP A 72 10.39 24.43 -1.26
N SER A 73 10.37 24.48 0.08
CA SER A 73 10.15 23.29 0.89
C SER A 73 8.70 22.79 0.75
N LEU A 74 8.48 21.49 0.98
CA LEU A 74 7.12 20.93 0.96
C LEU A 74 6.24 21.58 2.05
N ASP A 75 6.84 21.99 3.17
CA ASP A 75 6.14 22.76 4.21
C ASP A 75 5.70 24.14 3.69
N ALA A 76 6.56 24.85 2.94
CA ALA A 76 6.21 26.11 2.30
C ALA A 76 5.10 25.93 1.25
N CYS A 77 5.17 24.89 0.41
CA CYS A 77 4.13 24.60 -0.58
C CYS A 77 2.76 24.37 0.07
N VAL A 78 2.69 23.52 1.12
CA VAL A 78 1.44 23.24 1.82
C VAL A 78 0.92 24.47 2.56
N GLY A 79 1.81 25.24 3.21
CA GLY A 79 1.46 26.47 3.91
C GLY A 79 0.89 27.53 2.96
N TYR A 80 1.56 27.74 1.83
CA TYR A 80 1.15 28.68 0.79
C TYR A 80 -0.19 28.30 0.17
N ALA A 81 -0.36 27.03 -0.23
CA ALA A 81 -1.61 26.54 -0.79
C ALA A 81 -2.79 26.69 0.16
N ARG A 82 -2.58 26.53 1.47
CA ARG A 82 -3.60 26.77 2.49
C ARG A 82 -3.92 28.25 2.66
N LEU A 83 -2.90 29.09 2.73
CA LEU A 83 -3.06 30.54 2.91
C LEU A 83 -3.86 31.16 1.75
N HIS A 84 -3.54 30.73 0.53
CA HIS A 84 -4.18 31.23 -0.69
C HIS A 84 -5.38 30.42 -1.14
N SER A 85 -5.80 29.40 -0.35
CA SER A 85 -6.93 28.52 -0.67
C SER A 85 -6.92 27.98 -2.11
N LEU A 86 -5.73 27.59 -2.61
CA LEU A 86 -5.53 27.18 -4.01
C LEU A 86 -6.22 25.84 -4.34
N PHE A 87 -6.46 25.01 -3.31
CA PHE A 87 -7.04 23.68 -3.45
C PHE A 87 -8.03 23.41 -2.32
N SER A 88 -9.02 22.55 -2.59
CA SER A 88 -9.93 22.07 -1.55
C SER A 88 -9.21 21.19 -0.53
N ALA A 89 -9.68 21.15 0.72
CA ALA A 89 -9.11 20.32 1.78
C ALA A 89 -9.10 18.81 1.46
N ASP A 90 -9.97 18.36 0.55
CA ASP A 90 -9.98 16.97 0.09
C ASP A 90 -8.98 16.68 -1.03
N GLU A 91 -8.66 17.70 -1.83
CA GLU A 91 -7.66 17.65 -2.90
C GLU A 91 -6.24 17.92 -2.40
N MET A 92 -6.08 18.25 -1.12
CA MET A 92 -4.80 18.51 -0.47
C MET A 92 -4.39 17.37 0.47
N VAL A 93 -3.08 17.10 0.50
CA VAL A 93 -2.46 16.24 1.51
C VAL A 93 -1.66 17.07 2.52
N CYS A 94 -1.51 16.57 3.74
CA CYS A 94 -0.68 17.25 4.74
C CYS A 94 0.81 17.06 4.43
N THR A 95 1.64 17.96 4.96
CA THR A 95 3.11 17.91 4.81
C THR A 95 3.65 16.54 5.16
N ARG A 96 3.24 15.99 6.30
CA ARG A 96 3.66 14.64 6.74
C ARG A 96 3.39 13.56 5.70
N THR A 97 2.24 13.59 5.02
CA THR A 97 1.95 12.65 3.94
C THR A 97 2.91 12.84 2.78
N LEU A 98 3.16 14.08 2.34
CA LEU A 98 4.12 14.34 1.27
C LEU A 98 5.51 13.77 1.57
N TYR A 99 6.05 14.03 2.78
CA TYR A 99 7.37 13.47 3.14
C TYR A 99 7.37 11.95 3.16
N ASN A 100 6.30 11.30 3.64
CA ASN A 100 6.20 9.84 3.61
C ASN A 100 6.22 9.29 2.18
N GLU A 101 5.57 9.97 1.24
CA GLU A 101 5.49 9.55 -0.16
C GLU A 101 6.81 9.78 -0.92
N VAL A 102 7.52 10.88 -0.63
CA VAL A 102 8.89 11.10 -1.13
C VAL A 102 9.80 9.98 -0.65
N TRP A 103 9.74 9.62 0.64
CA TRP A 103 10.51 8.49 1.19
C TRP A 103 10.10 7.14 0.61
N ALA A 104 8.83 6.97 0.23
CA ALA A 104 8.34 5.77 -0.44
C ALA A 104 8.74 5.71 -1.93
N GLY A 105 9.28 6.79 -2.51
CA GLY A 105 9.60 6.88 -3.93
C GLY A 105 8.37 7.01 -4.83
N ASN A 106 7.23 7.42 -4.28
CA ASN A 106 5.97 7.58 -5.03
C ASN A 106 5.83 8.94 -5.70
N LEU A 107 6.78 9.86 -5.47
CA LEU A 107 6.82 11.20 -6.05
C LEU A 107 8.09 11.36 -6.89
N ASP A 108 8.01 12.13 -7.96
CA ASP A 108 9.15 12.53 -8.80
C ASP A 108 10.01 13.61 -8.11
N LEU A 109 10.41 13.32 -6.87
CA LEU A 109 11.23 14.17 -6.01
C LEU A 109 12.27 13.27 -5.33
N SER A 110 13.56 13.56 -5.46
CA SER A 110 14.57 12.78 -4.77
C SER A 110 14.69 13.22 -3.31
N VAL A 111 14.79 12.25 -2.39
CA VAL A 111 15.09 12.52 -0.97
C VAL A 111 16.40 13.31 -0.82
N THR A 112 17.36 13.14 -1.74
CA THR A 112 18.65 13.85 -1.73
C THR A 112 18.51 15.35 -1.99
N GLU A 113 17.43 15.76 -2.66
CA GLU A 113 17.15 17.16 -2.98
C GLU A 113 16.42 17.88 -1.83
N LEU A 114 15.99 17.13 -0.81
CA LEU A 114 15.25 17.61 0.36
C LEU A 114 16.09 17.40 1.64
N PRO A 115 17.05 18.31 1.97
CA PRO A 115 17.82 18.19 3.21
C PRO A 115 16.93 18.24 4.47
N GLU A 116 15.75 18.85 4.36
CA GLU A 116 14.72 18.84 5.41
C GLU A 116 14.11 17.45 5.64
N ALA A 117 13.97 16.63 4.59
CA ALA A 117 13.45 15.27 4.71
C ALA A 117 14.40 14.37 5.51
N LEU A 118 15.72 14.63 5.44
CA LEU A 118 16.76 13.90 6.17
C LEU A 118 16.77 14.24 7.66
N LYS A 119 16.39 15.47 8.05
CA LYS A 119 16.32 15.90 9.45
C LYS A 119 15.10 15.33 10.19
N ARG A 120 14.10 14.83 9.47
CA ARG A 120 12.85 14.36 10.07
C ARG A 120 12.97 12.92 10.57
N LYS A 121 12.47 12.70 11.79
CA LYS A 121 12.45 11.38 12.43
C LYS A 121 11.56 10.42 11.63
N ARG A 122 12.18 9.41 11.03
CA ARG A 122 11.46 8.34 10.31
C ARG A 122 10.64 7.51 11.29
N HIS A 123 9.39 7.22 10.92
CA HIS A 123 8.64 6.19 11.62
C HIS A 123 9.26 4.84 11.25
N LYS A 124 9.62 4.03 12.25
CA LYS A 124 10.05 2.66 11.96
C LYS A 124 8.90 1.94 11.25
N GLU A 125 9.24 1.15 10.25
CA GLU A 125 8.28 0.25 9.62
C GLU A 125 7.62 -0.58 10.72
N SER A 126 6.30 -0.64 10.70
CA SER A 126 5.57 -1.52 11.58
C SER A 126 5.98 -2.94 11.23
N LYS A 127 6.68 -3.62 12.14
CA LYS A 127 6.94 -5.05 12.00
C LYS A 127 5.60 -5.76 11.77
N PRO A 128 5.55 -6.83 10.95
CA PRO A 128 4.38 -7.67 10.86
C PRO A 128 3.90 -8.00 12.27
N ARG A 129 2.61 -7.81 12.53
CA ARG A 129 2.05 -8.12 13.84
C ARG A 129 2.28 -9.60 14.12
N GLU A 130 3.13 -9.88 15.09
CA GLU A 130 3.34 -11.24 15.57
C GLU A 130 2.05 -11.73 16.23
N TYR A 131 1.62 -12.93 15.85
CA TYR A 131 0.40 -13.50 16.39
C TYR A 131 0.67 -13.96 17.83
N LYS A 132 -0.12 -13.48 18.81
CA LYS A 132 0.08 -13.80 20.25
C LYS A 132 -0.07 -15.30 20.60
N LYS A 133 -0.51 -16.13 19.66
CA LYS A 133 -0.80 -17.56 19.78
C LYS A 133 -0.39 -18.28 18.49
N HIS A 134 0.51 -19.24 18.56
CA HIS A 134 0.92 -20.01 17.39
C HIS A 134 -0.09 -21.13 17.10
N TYR A 135 -1.00 -20.92 16.14
CA TYR A 135 -1.97 -21.93 15.69
C TYR A 135 -1.42 -22.86 14.59
N GLY A 136 -0.15 -23.28 14.72
CA GLY A 136 0.54 -24.07 13.71
C GLY A 136 1.06 -23.24 12.52
N LYS A 137 1.78 -23.91 11.60
CA LYS A 137 2.32 -23.28 10.38
C LYS A 137 1.17 -22.96 9.43
N ASP A 138 1.18 -21.75 8.88
CA ASP A 138 0.30 -21.39 7.76
C ASP A 138 0.53 -22.40 6.62
N ILE A 139 -0.56 -22.88 6.03
CA ILE A 139 -0.53 -23.72 4.84
C ILE A 139 -0.15 -22.86 3.63
N THR A 140 1.16 -22.63 3.46
CA THR A 140 1.76 -22.08 2.24
C THR A 140 2.90 -22.96 1.81
#